data_AF-A0A2V9JMS6-F1
#
_entry.id   AF-A0A2V9JMS6-F1
#
_cell.length_a   1.000
_cell.length_b   1.000
_cell.length_c   1.000
_cell.angle_alpha   90.00
_cell.angle_beta   90.00
_cell.angle_gamma   90.00
#
_symmetry.space_group_name_H-M   'P 1'
#
loop_
_entity.id
_entity.type
_entity.pdbx_description
1 polymer ?
#
loop_
_entity_poly.entity_id
_entity_poly.type
_entity_poly.pdbx_seq_one_letter_code
_entity_poly.pdbx_strand_id
1 'polypeptide(L)'
;MNVNAARRPGPAARAIGAFVVAVALLAPAAAAAPQAAATERHGGEASLKLPDLGRENFVGINGRTLLQSGLAVCVLGLLFALVIYRQLKSLPVHLSMRDISDLIYETCKTYLVTQGKFILLLEVFIGTIIVIYFGVLQHFEPIKVGIILAFSLIGIAGSYGVAWFGIRVNTFANSRCAFASLRGRP
;
A
#
# COMPACT_ATOMS: atom_id res chain seq x y z
N MET A 1 -0.34 54.04 -10.27
CA MET A 1 0.15 53.41 -9.03
C MET A 1 0.70 52.04 -9.37
N ASN A 2 2.01 51.85 -9.25
CA ASN A 2 2.76 50.73 -9.82
C ASN A 2 2.90 49.62 -8.76
N VAL A 3 2.25 48.48 -8.96
CA VAL A 3 2.26 47.32 -8.04
C VAL A 3 3.28 46.32 -8.56
N ASN A 4 4.56 46.54 -8.27
CA ASN A 4 5.61 45.55 -8.49
C ASN A 4 6.80 45.83 -7.56
N ALA A 5 6.61 45.59 -6.26
CA ALA A 5 7.71 45.52 -5.31
C ALA A 5 8.21 44.07 -5.24
N ALA A 6 9.31 43.79 -5.93
CA ALA A 6 10.01 42.52 -5.89
C ALA A 6 10.38 42.18 -4.42
N ARG A 7 9.73 41.15 -3.87
CA ARG A 7 9.99 40.65 -2.52
C ARG A 7 11.38 39.99 -2.50
N ARG A 8 12.38 40.67 -1.94
CA ARG A 8 13.73 40.10 -1.77
C ARG A 8 13.64 38.91 -0.79
N PRO A 9 14.22 37.73 -1.10
CA PRO A 9 14.17 36.58 -0.22
C PRO A 9 14.94 36.86 1.08
N GLY A 10 14.31 36.54 2.22
CA GLY A 10 14.87 36.77 3.55
C GLY A 10 16.13 35.93 3.82
N PRO A 11 16.92 36.28 4.85
CA PRO A 11 18.20 35.63 5.15
C PRO A 11 18.07 34.11 5.39
N ALA A 12 16.93 33.65 5.93
CA ALA A 12 16.63 32.23 6.11
C ALA A 12 16.50 31.46 4.78
N ALA A 13 15.89 32.07 3.74
CA ALA A 13 15.76 31.45 2.42
C ALA A 13 17.12 31.35 1.69
N ARG A 14 18.03 32.30 1.96
CA ARG A 14 19.40 32.29 1.42
C ARG A 14 20.28 31.26 2.13
N ALA A 15 20.08 31.06 3.44
CA ALA A 15 20.78 30.04 4.22
C ALA A 15 20.35 28.61 3.84
N ILE A 16 19.05 28.38 3.59
CA ILE A 16 18.54 27.09 3.11
C ILE A 16 19.07 26.79 1.69
N GLY A 17 19.10 27.79 0.80
CA GLY A 17 19.66 27.63 -0.54
C GLY A 17 21.16 27.30 -0.55
N ALA A 18 21.94 27.93 0.33
CA ALA A 18 23.37 27.66 0.47
C ALA A 18 23.66 26.26 1.06
N PHE A 19 22.82 25.78 1.97
CA PHE A 19 22.96 24.45 2.58
C PHE A 19 22.68 23.33 1.57
N VAL A 20 21.67 23.48 0.69
CA VAL A 20 21.36 22.50 -0.36
C VAL A 20 22.49 22.42 -1.41
N VAL A 21 23.12 23.54 -1.74
CA VAL A 21 24.26 23.58 -2.68
C VAL A 21 25.52 22.98 -2.06
N ALA A 22 25.76 23.20 -0.76
CA ALA A 22 26.92 22.62 -0.06
C ALA A 22 26.82 21.09 0.09
N VAL A 23 25.62 20.54 0.31
CA VAL A 23 25.41 19.08 0.38
C VAL A 23 25.57 18.42 -0.99
N ALA A 24 25.21 19.11 -2.08
CA ALA A 24 25.40 18.60 -3.44
C ALA A 24 26.88 18.55 -3.88
N LEU A 25 27.74 19.40 -3.31
CA LEU A 25 29.17 19.47 -3.64
C LEU A 25 30.06 18.52 -2.81
N LEU A 26 29.50 17.85 -1.80
CA LEU A 26 30.22 16.89 -0.94
C LEU A 26 29.88 15.41 -1.23
N ALA A 27 29.17 15.13 -2.34
CA ALA A 27 28.98 13.75 -2.78
C ALA A 27 30.33 13.16 -3.23
N PRO A 28 30.87 12.12 -2.56
CA PRO A 28 32.10 11.51 -3.01
C PRO A 28 31.85 10.88 -4.38
N ALA A 29 32.76 11.17 -5.32
CA ALA A 29 32.86 10.45 -6.59
C ALA A 29 33.13 8.97 -6.29
N ALA A 30 32.07 8.19 -6.17
CA ALA A 30 32.16 6.74 -6.06
C ALA A 30 32.76 6.21 -7.36
N ALA A 31 33.93 5.60 -7.22
CA ALA A 31 34.68 4.95 -8.29
C ALA A 31 33.77 4.06 -9.13
N ALA A 32 33.85 4.23 -10.45
CA ALA A 32 33.26 3.31 -11.41
C ALA A 32 33.95 1.95 -11.28
N ALA A 33 33.39 1.06 -10.48
CA ALA A 33 33.68 -0.36 -10.52
C ALA A 33 33.16 -0.91 -11.86
N PRO A 34 33.86 -1.87 -12.50
CA PRO A 34 33.32 -2.52 -13.67
C PRO A 34 32.10 -3.34 -13.24
N GLN A 35 30.91 -2.88 -13.62
CA GLN A 35 29.70 -3.71 -13.56
C GLN A 35 29.97 -4.95 -14.40
N ALA A 36 30.25 -6.08 -13.75
CA ALA A 36 30.07 -7.37 -14.38
C ALA A 36 28.62 -7.40 -14.88
N ALA A 37 28.46 -7.42 -16.20
CA ALA A 37 27.15 -7.58 -16.81
C ALA A 37 26.59 -8.91 -16.32
N ALA A 38 25.76 -8.86 -15.28
CA ALA A 38 24.87 -9.95 -14.96
C ALA A 38 24.11 -10.20 -16.26
N THR A 39 24.23 -11.41 -16.80
CA THR A 39 23.34 -11.86 -17.85
C THR A 39 21.95 -11.80 -17.25
N GLU A 40 21.24 -10.71 -17.50
CA GLU A 40 19.83 -10.50 -17.21
C GLU A 40 19.11 -11.67 -17.88
N ARG A 41 18.90 -12.75 -17.11
CA ARG A 41 17.99 -13.81 -17.51
C ARG A 41 16.63 -13.13 -17.53
N HIS A 42 16.17 -12.77 -18.72
CA HIS A 42 14.85 -12.19 -18.97
C HIS A 42 13.77 -13.24 -18.69
N GLY A 43 13.65 -13.65 -17.44
CA GLY A 43 12.56 -14.45 -16.91
C GLY A 43 12.00 -13.63 -15.76
N GLY A 44 10.83 -13.00 -15.98
CA GLY A 44 10.14 -12.26 -14.92
C GLY A 44 9.87 -13.14 -13.70
N GLU A 45 9.34 -12.57 -12.62
CA GLU A 45 9.16 -13.28 -11.34
C GLU A 45 8.37 -14.59 -11.45
N ALA A 46 7.53 -14.72 -12.48
CA ALA A 46 6.81 -15.96 -12.79
C ALA A 46 7.71 -17.13 -13.23
N SER A 47 8.95 -16.87 -13.64
CA SER A 47 9.98 -17.87 -13.98
C SER A 47 10.93 -18.18 -12.82
N LEU A 48 10.77 -17.49 -11.68
CA LEU A 48 11.64 -17.66 -10.52
C LEU A 48 11.39 -19.03 -9.88
N LYS A 49 12.41 -19.90 -9.91
CA LYS A 49 12.36 -21.20 -9.23
C LYS A 49 12.64 -20.99 -7.76
N LEU A 50 11.60 -20.99 -6.93
CA LEU A 50 11.77 -20.94 -5.48
C LEU A 50 12.37 -22.27 -4.98
N PRO A 51 13.43 -22.22 -4.15
CA PRO A 51 13.94 -23.41 -3.49
C PRO A 51 12.91 -23.94 -2.48
N ASP A 52 13.01 -25.23 -2.15
CA ASP A 52 12.12 -25.83 -1.14
C ASP A 52 12.39 -25.19 0.23
N LEU A 53 11.42 -24.39 0.69
CA LEU A 53 11.47 -23.67 1.97
C LEU A 53 11.60 -24.61 3.17
N GLY A 54 11.25 -25.90 3.02
CA GLY A 54 11.45 -26.90 4.08
C GLY A 54 12.90 -27.35 4.23
N ARG A 55 13.76 -27.09 3.24
CA ARG A 55 15.16 -27.52 3.20
C ARG A 55 16.13 -26.37 3.41
N GLU A 56 15.74 -25.17 2.98
CA GLU A 56 16.57 -23.98 3.13
C GLU A 56 16.39 -23.31 4.50
N ASN A 57 17.50 -22.84 5.07
CA ASN A 57 17.53 -22.08 6.31
C ASN A 57 17.88 -20.62 6.01
N PHE A 58 17.09 -19.70 6.57
CA PHE A 58 17.29 -18.26 6.46
C PHE A 58 17.61 -17.73 7.87
N VAL A 59 18.82 -17.21 8.06
CA VAL A 59 19.28 -16.67 9.35
C VAL A 59 19.11 -17.68 10.50
N GLY A 60 19.40 -18.96 10.22
CA GLY A 60 19.29 -20.06 11.20
C GLY A 60 17.87 -20.57 11.45
N ILE A 61 16.85 -20.06 10.76
CA ILE A 61 15.45 -20.50 10.87
C ILE A 61 15.03 -21.20 9.57
N ASN A 62 14.31 -22.32 9.69
CA ASN A 62 13.76 -23.03 8.53
C ASN A 62 12.76 -22.14 7.77
N GLY A 63 12.87 -22.08 6.44
CA GLY A 63 12.05 -21.20 5.60
C GLY A 63 10.54 -21.45 5.73
N ARG A 64 10.11 -22.72 5.90
CA ARG A 64 8.70 -23.06 6.10
C ARG A 64 8.18 -22.54 7.43
N THR A 65 8.95 -22.71 8.50
CA THR A 65 8.62 -22.17 9.84
C THR A 65 8.54 -20.65 9.80
N LEU A 66 9.47 -19.99 9.09
CA LEU A 66 9.46 -18.55 8.92
C LEU A 66 8.18 -18.07 8.22
N LEU A 67 7.81 -18.69 7.10
CA LEU A 67 6.58 -18.37 6.36
C LEU A 67 5.31 -18.58 7.21
N GLN A 68 5.23 -19.71 7.92
CA GLN A 68 4.10 -20.02 8.80
C GLN A 68 3.97 -19.02 9.96
N SER A 69 5.11 -18.62 10.55
CA SER A 69 5.13 -17.62 11.61
C SER A 69 4.68 -16.24 11.10
N GLY A 70 5.12 -15.84 9.90
CA GLY A 70 4.66 -14.60 9.26
C GLY A 70 3.15 -14.60 9.01
N LEU A 71 2.60 -15.71 8.48
CA LEU A 71 1.16 -15.85 8.28
C LEU A 71 0.39 -15.79 9.61
N ALA A 72 0.92 -16.39 10.67
CA ALA A 72 0.33 -16.30 12.00
C ALA A 72 0.28 -14.85 12.50
N VAL A 73 1.35 -14.07 12.32
CA VAL A 73 1.38 -12.63 12.66
C VAL A 73 0.34 -11.85 11.84
N CYS A 74 0.19 -12.13 10.55
CA CYS A 74 -0.86 -11.50 9.73
C CYS A 74 -2.27 -11.78 10.28
N VAL A 75 -2.57 -13.02 10.66
CA VAL A 75 -3.86 -13.38 11.26
C VAL A 75 -4.07 -12.68 12.60
N LEU A 76 -3.05 -12.63 13.46
CA LEU A 76 -3.12 -11.88 14.72
C LEU A 76 -3.37 -10.39 14.48
N GLY A 77 -2.74 -9.79 13.46
CA GLY A 77 -3.01 -8.42 13.03
C GLY A 77 -4.46 -8.20 12.61
N LEU A 78 -5.06 -9.13 11.86
CA LEU A 78 -6.48 -9.07 11.47
C LEU A 78 -7.41 -9.17 12.69
N LEU A 79 -7.12 -10.07 13.63
CA LEU A 79 -7.88 -10.20 14.87
C LEU A 79 -7.79 -8.93 15.72
N PHE A 80 -6.58 -8.38 15.85
CA PHE A 80 -6.35 -7.12 16.54
C PHE A 80 -7.16 -5.97 15.91
N ALA A 81 -7.14 -5.85 14.58
CA ALA A 81 -7.93 -4.85 13.87
C ALA A 81 -9.44 -5.01 14.13
N LEU A 82 -9.95 -6.24 14.20
CA LEU A 82 -11.35 -6.52 14.53
C LEU A 82 -11.70 -6.14 15.98
N VAL A 83 -10.79 -6.39 16.93
CA VAL A 83 -10.96 -5.97 18.33
C VAL A 83 -11.06 -4.45 18.42
N ILE A 84 -10.14 -3.71 17.79
CA ILE A 84 -10.16 -2.24 17.76
C ILE A 84 -11.44 -1.72 17.09
N TYR A 85 -11.87 -2.34 16.00
CA TYR A 85 -13.13 -1.99 15.35
C TYR A 85 -14.32 -2.07 16.31
N ARG A 86 -14.43 -3.17 17.09
CA ARG A 86 -15.50 -3.35 18.08
C ARG A 86 -15.43 -2.31 19.18
N GLN A 87 -14.23 -2.02 19.68
CA GLN A 87 -14.02 -0.99 20.70
C GLN A 87 -14.46 0.40 20.18
N LEU A 88 -13.99 0.82 19.01
CA LEU A 88 -14.36 2.10 18.38
C LEU A 88 -15.87 2.23 18.15
N LYS A 89 -16.52 1.15 17.69
CA LYS A 89 -17.97 1.12 17.50
C LYS A 89 -18.74 1.36 18.81
N SER A 90 -18.22 0.84 19.93
CA SER A 90 -18.84 0.90 21.26
C SER A 90 -18.63 2.21 22.03
N LEU A 91 -17.66 3.04 21.63
CA LEU A 91 -17.41 4.33 22.27
C LEU A 91 -18.65 5.24 22.16
N PRO A 92 -18.86 6.23 23.06
CA PRO A 92 -19.94 7.21 22.96
C PRO A 92 -19.64 8.32 21.93
N VAL A 93 -20.66 8.95 21.35
CA VAL A 93 -20.55 10.10 20.41
C VAL A 93 -21.81 10.93 20.47
N HIS A 94 -21.66 12.22 20.16
CA HIS A 94 -22.79 13.11 19.92
C HIS A 94 -23.53 12.74 18.61
N LEU A 95 -24.85 12.90 18.59
CA LEU A 95 -25.70 12.56 17.44
C LEU A 95 -25.22 13.27 16.16
N SER A 96 -25.08 14.59 16.20
CA SER A 96 -24.64 15.38 15.04
C SER A 96 -23.26 14.97 14.50
N MET A 97 -22.32 14.55 15.37
CA MET A 97 -20.99 14.09 14.92
C MET A 97 -21.05 12.72 14.24
N ARG A 98 -21.98 11.86 14.68
CA ARG A 98 -22.26 10.58 14.02
C ARG A 98 -22.87 10.81 12.63
N ASP A 99 -23.85 11.70 12.53
CA ASP A 99 -24.55 11.98 11.26
C ASP A 99 -23.57 12.45 10.17
N ILE A 100 -22.63 13.33 10.52
CA ILE A 100 -21.58 13.78 9.59
C ILE A 100 -20.66 12.62 9.18
N SER A 101 -20.25 11.77 10.13
CA SER A 101 -19.37 10.63 9.81
C SER A 101 -20.05 9.57 8.97
N ASP A 102 -21.35 9.34 9.16
CA ASP A 102 -22.12 8.43 8.32
C ASP A 102 -22.33 9.02 6.92
N LEU A 103 -22.54 10.34 6.78
CA LEU A 103 -22.57 11.01 5.47
C LEU A 103 -21.23 10.87 4.70
N ILE A 104 -20.10 11.05 5.40
CA ILE A 104 -18.77 10.85 4.82
C ILE A 104 -18.60 9.38 4.39
N TYR A 105 -19.02 8.43 5.24
CA TYR A 105 -18.96 7.01 4.91
C TYR A 105 -19.77 6.69 3.64
N GLU A 106 -21.00 7.21 3.52
CA GLU A 106 -21.84 7.00 2.34
C GLU A 106 -21.23 7.57 1.05
N THR A 107 -20.60 8.74 1.13
CA THR A 107 -19.90 9.35 -0.01
C THR A 107 -18.68 8.52 -0.40
N CYS A 108 -17.81 8.20 0.57
CA CYS A 108 -16.62 7.38 0.32
C CYS A 108 -16.97 5.97 -0.18
N LYS A 109 -18.04 5.36 0.35
CA LYS A 109 -18.56 4.08 -0.11
C LYS A 109 -18.98 4.16 -1.57
N THR A 110 -19.70 5.21 -1.96
CA THR A 110 -20.13 5.41 -3.35
C THR A 110 -18.94 5.56 -4.28
N TYR A 111 -17.91 6.33 -3.89
CA TYR A 111 -16.67 6.42 -4.65
C TYR A 111 -15.96 5.07 -4.75
N LEU A 112 -15.83 4.34 -3.65
CA LEU A 112 -15.14 3.07 -3.62
C LEU A 112 -15.87 1.99 -4.45
N VAL A 113 -17.21 1.97 -4.46
CA VAL A 113 -17.99 1.09 -5.37
C VAL A 113 -17.74 1.45 -6.83
N THR A 114 -17.72 2.74 -7.15
CA THR A 114 -17.49 3.21 -8.52
C THR A 114 -16.07 2.89 -8.99
N GLN A 115 -15.07 3.12 -8.13
CA GLN A 115 -13.67 2.76 -8.38
C GLN A 115 -13.50 1.25 -8.54
N GLY A 116 -14.18 0.45 -7.71
CA GLY A 116 -14.16 -1.01 -7.82
C GLY A 116 -14.62 -1.49 -9.20
N LYS A 117 -15.71 -0.92 -9.74
CA LYS A 117 -16.18 -1.24 -11.10
C LYS A 117 -15.14 -0.91 -12.18
N PHE A 118 -14.48 0.25 -12.06
CA PHE A 118 -13.41 0.64 -12.98
C PHE A 118 -12.21 -0.31 -12.90
N ILE A 119 -11.79 -0.68 -11.68
CA ILE A 119 -10.67 -1.62 -11.47
C ILE A 119 -11.00 -3.00 -12.05
N LEU A 120 -12.23 -3.50 -11.88
CA LEU A 120 -12.63 -4.79 -12.46
C LEU A 120 -12.67 -4.74 -13.99
N LEU A 121 -13.10 -3.62 -14.57
CA LEU A 121 -13.03 -3.44 -16.01
C LEU A 121 -11.57 -3.46 -16.51
N LEU A 122 -10.69 -2.72 -15.81
CA LEU A 122 -9.25 -2.72 -16.11
C LEU A 122 -8.64 -4.12 -15.97
N GLU A 123 -9.04 -4.89 -14.96
CA GLU A 123 -8.57 -6.26 -14.74
C GLU A 123 -8.97 -7.20 -15.89
N VAL A 124 -10.13 -7.02 -16.52
CA VAL A 124 -10.49 -7.79 -17.72
C VAL A 124 -9.53 -7.50 -18.88
N PHE A 125 -9.18 -6.23 -19.09
CA PHE A 125 -8.21 -5.84 -20.11
C PHE A 125 -6.82 -6.41 -19.82
N ILE A 126 -6.33 -6.25 -18.59
CA ILE A 126 -5.02 -6.76 -18.17
C ILE A 126 -5.00 -8.29 -18.19
N GLY A 127 -6.05 -8.95 -17.69
CA GLY A 127 -6.20 -10.40 -17.69
C GLY A 127 -6.15 -10.99 -19.10
N THR A 128 -6.75 -10.31 -20.08
CA THR A 128 -6.64 -10.70 -21.50
C THR A 128 -5.19 -10.64 -21.99
N ILE A 129 -4.47 -9.56 -21.66
CA ILE A 129 -3.05 -9.41 -21.98
C ILE A 129 -2.22 -10.51 -21.28
N ILE A 130 -2.51 -10.84 -20.02
CA ILE A 130 -1.84 -11.91 -19.26
C ILE A 130 -2.01 -13.26 -19.98
N VAL A 131 -3.22 -13.60 -20.43
CA VAL A 131 -3.47 -14.87 -21.16
C VAL A 131 -2.68 -14.92 -22.46
N ILE A 132 -2.70 -13.85 -23.25
CA ILE A 132 -1.95 -13.79 -24.51
C ILE A 132 -0.44 -13.87 -24.25
N TYR A 133 0.06 -13.07 -23.31
CA TYR A 133 1.49 -12.98 -23.04
C TYR A 133 2.03 -14.27 -22.42
N PHE A 134 1.44 -14.76 -21.32
CA PHE A 134 1.97 -15.94 -20.63
C PHE A 134 1.53 -17.25 -21.27
N GLY A 135 0.30 -17.34 -21.78
CA GLY A 135 -0.21 -18.55 -22.41
C GLY A 135 0.31 -18.76 -23.82
N VAL A 136 0.22 -17.74 -24.68
CA VAL A 136 0.56 -17.87 -26.11
C VAL A 136 2.02 -17.52 -26.39
N LEU A 137 2.53 -16.41 -25.88
CA LEU A 137 3.89 -15.94 -26.21
C LEU A 137 4.99 -16.63 -25.38
N GLN A 138 4.77 -16.81 -24.07
CA GLN A 138 5.74 -17.47 -23.18
C GLN A 138 5.49 -18.98 -23.06
N HIS A 139 4.42 -19.52 -23.67
CA HIS A 139 4.08 -20.94 -23.66
C HIS A 139 3.98 -21.57 -22.26
N PHE A 140 3.49 -20.82 -21.27
CA PHE A 140 3.28 -21.37 -19.93
C PHE A 140 2.12 -22.37 -19.92
N GLU A 141 2.22 -23.36 -19.03
CA GLU A 141 1.17 -24.33 -18.81
C GLU A 141 -0.15 -23.64 -18.37
N PRO A 142 -1.32 -24.04 -18.90
CA PRO A 142 -2.60 -23.37 -18.62
C PRO A 142 -2.90 -23.24 -17.12
N ILE A 143 -2.50 -24.23 -16.32
CA ILE A 143 -2.67 -24.23 -14.86
C ILE A 143 -1.91 -23.06 -14.23
N LYS A 144 -0.67 -22.78 -14.66
CA LYS A 144 0.14 -21.66 -14.12
C LYS A 144 -0.47 -20.31 -14.46
N VAL A 145 -0.96 -20.13 -15.69
CA VAL A 145 -1.65 -18.89 -16.11
C VAL A 145 -2.93 -18.70 -15.29
N GLY A 146 -3.69 -19.77 -15.07
CA GLY A 146 -4.87 -19.75 -14.20
C GLY A 146 -4.55 -19.34 -12.76
N ILE A 147 -3.44 -19.83 -12.20
CA ILE A 147 -2.96 -19.43 -10.87
C ILE A 147 -2.62 -17.93 -10.83
N ILE A 148 -1.92 -17.41 -11.84
CA ILE A 148 -1.57 -15.98 -11.91
C ILE A 148 -2.84 -15.11 -11.90
N LEU A 149 -3.84 -15.43 -12.73
CA LEU A 149 -5.11 -14.71 -12.78
C LEU A 149 -5.88 -14.81 -11.45
N ALA A 150 -5.90 -15.99 -10.82
CA ALA A 150 -6.55 -16.19 -9.54
C ALA A 150 -5.90 -15.33 -8.45
N PHE A 151 -4.58 -15.33 -8.34
CA PHE A 151 -3.88 -14.50 -7.35
C PHE A 151 -3.97 -13.00 -7.63
N SER A 152 -4.07 -12.59 -8.91
CA SER A 152 -4.38 -11.19 -9.28
C SER A 152 -5.73 -10.75 -8.69
N LEU A 153 -6.79 -11.53 -8.95
CA LEU A 153 -8.13 -11.26 -8.42
C LEU A 153 -8.17 -11.29 -6.88
N ILE A 154 -7.49 -12.26 -6.25
CA ILE A 154 -7.36 -12.33 -4.79
C ILE A 154 -6.67 -11.07 -4.25
N GLY A 155 -5.61 -10.59 -4.91
CA GLY A 155 -4.90 -9.37 -4.54
C GLY A 155 -5.78 -8.12 -4.63
N ILE A 156 -6.54 -7.98 -5.72
CA ILE A 156 -7.50 -6.87 -5.90
C ILE A 156 -8.59 -6.94 -4.84
N ALA A 157 -9.20 -8.10 -4.62
CA ALA A 157 -10.24 -8.30 -3.61
C ALA A 157 -9.73 -7.99 -2.19
N GLY A 158 -8.52 -8.43 -1.86
CA GLY A 158 -7.88 -8.16 -0.57
C GLY A 158 -7.63 -6.67 -0.37
N SER A 159 -7.00 -6.00 -1.33
CA SER A 159 -6.74 -4.56 -1.28
C SER A 159 -8.02 -3.74 -1.15
N TYR A 160 -9.04 -4.08 -1.95
CA TYR A 160 -10.35 -3.44 -1.91
C TYR A 160 -11.05 -3.62 -0.56
N GLY A 161 -11.01 -4.83 0.00
CA GLY A 161 -11.57 -5.14 1.31
C GLY A 161 -10.90 -4.36 2.44
N VAL A 162 -9.57 -4.28 2.42
CA VAL A 162 -8.79 -3.49 3.39
C VAL A 162 -9.11 -1.99 3.27
N ALA A 163 -9.22 -1.46 2.05
CA ALA A 163 -9.61 -0.07 1.82
C ALA A 163 -11.02 0.24 2.37
N TRP A 164 -11.99 -0.63 2.13
CA TRP A 164 -13.35 -0.49 2.67
C TRP A 164 -13.33 -0.49 4.21
N PHE A 165 -12.64 -1.46 4.80
CA PHE A 165 -12.49 -1.55 6.25
C PHE A 165 -11.86 -0.27 6.83
N GLY A 166 -10.80 0.23 6.20
CA GLY A 166 -10.11 1.47 6.61
C GLY A 166 -11.03 2.69 6.61
N ILE A 167 -11.85 2.87 5.56
CA ILE A 167 -12.83 3.98 5.52
C ILE A 167 -13.84 3.88 6.67
N ARG A 168 -14.34 2.68 6.98
CA ARG A 168 -15.29 2.51 8.08
C ARG A 168 -14.66 2.75 9.45
N VAL A 169 -13.44 2.28 9.67
CA VAL A 169 -12.70 2.53 10.92
C VAL A 169 -12.40 4.01 11.08
N ASN A 170 -11.92 4.69 10.03
CA ASN A 170 -11.57 6.11 10.08
C ASN A 170 -12.79 7.01 10.35
N THR A 171 -13.94 6.71 9.74
CA THR A 171 -15.18 7.47 9.98
C THR A 171 -15.68 7.31 11.42
N PHE A 172 -15.58 6.11 12.00
CA PHE A 172 -15.85 5.93 13.43
C PHE A 172 -14.81 6.61 14.31
N ALA A 173 -13.52 6.38 14.10
CA ALA A 173 -12.46 6.93 14.93
C ALA A 173 -12.49 8.47 14.97
N ASN A 174 -12.71 9.12 13.82
CA ASN A 174 -12.71 10.57 13.73
C ASN A 174 -13.83 11.20 14.59
N SER A 175 -15.07 10.75 14.46
CA SER A 175 -16.19 11.28 15.26
C SER A 175 -16.05 10.99 16.76
N ARG A 176 -15.55 9.81 17.14
CA ARG A 176 -15.33 9.47 18.56
C ARG A 176 -14.20 10.29 19.17
N CYS A 177 -13.11 10.51 18.42
CA CYS A 177 -12.00 11.35 18.85
C CYS A 177 -12.44 12.80 19.03
N ALA A 178 -13.19 13.36 18.06
CA ALA A 178 -13.76 14.70 18.16
C ALA A 178 -14.72 14.86 19.35
N PHE A 179 -15.53 13.85 19.66
CA PHE A 179 -16.39 13.90 20.85
C PHE A 179 -15.61 13.77 22.16
N ALA A 180 -14.57 12.93 22.17
CA ALA A 180 -13.72 12.76 23.34
C ALA A 180 -12.91 14.02 23.67
N SER A 181 -12.42 14.75 22.66
CA SER A 181 -11.67 16.00 22.86
C SER A 181 -12.51 17.11 23.50
N LEU A 182 -13.83 17.14 23.24
CA LEU A 182 -14.75 18.07 23.89
C LEU A 182 -14.92 17.82 25.40
N ARG A 183 -14.65 16.60 25.89
CA ARG A 183 -14.74 16.28 27.33
C ARG A 183 -13.55 16.80 28.14
N GLY A 184 -12.54 17.39 27.50
CA GLY A 184 -11.44 18.07 28.17
C GLY A 184 -10.63 17.18 29.12
N ARG A 185 -10.52 15.88 28.85
CA ARG A 185 -9.63 15.01 29.61
C ARG A 185 -8.31 14.86 28.84
N PRO A 186 -7.19 15.38 29.38
CA PRO A 186 -5.86 15.09 28.84
C PRO A 186 -5.54 13.59 28.94
#